data_AF-A0A1G6B9P0-F1
#
_entry.id   AF-A0A1G6B9P0-F1
#
_cell.length_a   1.000
_cell.length_b   1.000
_cell.length_c   1.000
_cell.angle_alpha   90.00
_cell.angle_beta   90.00
_cell.angle_gamma   90.00
#
_symmetry.space_group_name_H-M   'P 1'
#
loop_
_entity.id
_entity.type
_entity.pdbx_description
1 polymer ?
#
loop_
_entity_poly.entity_id
_entity_poly.type
_entity_poly.pdbx_seq_one_letter_code
_entity_poly.pdbx_strand_id
1 'polypeptide(L)'
;MAFMLYSIDEAIDRKYVVTKPLSGQAKSGTLIHVMDTHETSDGITVDYRVTKTGQNYVVKFPTVKEFCKWCRPDTFIARHYDSLSKKEIRQYLKITSRTFTSFCLPLIVVALAIIWVLAMVVIKGTVGIIIGVVLSLAAVLGVLYLFKAQKEKIKLKLYSKVNVGVSFK
;
A
#
# COMPACT_ATOMS: atom_id res chain seq x y z
N MET A 1 -5.17 -3.46 -7.54
CA MET A 1 -4.41 -4.04 -8.67
C MET A 1 -3.02 -3.44 -8.67
N ALA A 2 -1.98 -4.28 -8.75
CA ALA A 2 -0.65 -3.78 -9.06
C ALA A 2 -0.68 -3.34 -10.52
N PHE A 3 -0.26 -2.11 -10.80
CA PHE A 3 -0.05 -1.69 -12.18
C PHE A 3 1.10 -2.55 -12.72
N MET A 4 0.80 -3.46 -13.63
CA MET A 4 1.82 -4.13 -14.43
C MET A 4 1.95 -3.29 -15.69
N LEU A 5 3.07 -2.61 -15.82
CA LEU A 5 3.49 -2.04 -17.10
C LEU A 5 3.70 -3.21 -18.06
N TYR A 6 3.24 -3.09 -19.30
CA TYR A 6 3.46 -4.14 -20.32
C TYR A 6 4.89 -4.09 -20.86
N SER A 7 5.49 -2.89 -20.93
CA SER A 7 6.91 -2.64 -21.23
C SER A 7 7.46 -1.60 -20.26
N ILE A 8 8.77 -1.62 -19.98
CA ILE A 8 9.41 -0.60 -19.15
C ILE A 8 9.37 0.78 -19.81
N ASP A 9 9.32 0.85 -21.15
CA ASP A 9 9.26 2.10 -21.90
C ASP A 9 7.97 2.88 -21.61
N GLU A 10 6.89 2.19 -21.22
CA GLU A 10 5.67 2.84 -20.75
C GLU A 10 5.87 3.64 -19.46
N ALA A 11 7.00 3.46 -18.76
CA ALA A 11 7.34 4.25 -17.59
C ALA A 11 7.93 5.62 -17.93
N ILE A 12 8.48 5.80 -19.13
CA ILE A 12 9.09 7.05 -19.58
C ILE A 12 8.07 8.20 -19.51
N ASP A 13 8.52 9.38 -19.09
CA ASP A 13 7.74 10.60 -18.91
C ASP A 13 6.57 10.49 -17.91
N ARG A 14 6.57 9.44 -17.07
CA ARG A 14 5.58 9.27 -16.01
C ARG A 14 6.18 9.54 -14.64
N LYS A 15 5.33 10.07 -13.76
CA LYS A 15 5.68 10.33 -12.36
C LYS A 15 5.27 9.15 -11.49
N TYR A 16 6.20 8.69 -10.66
CA TYR A 16 5.99 7.57 -9.75
C TYR A 16 6.31 7.98 -8.32
N VAL A 17 5.59 7.38 -7.36
CA VAL A 17 5.89 7.55 -5.94
C VAL A 17 6.75 6.38 -5.48
N VAL A 18 7.93 6.69 -4.94
CA VAL A 18 8.85 5.69 -4.39
C VAL A 18 8.25 5.10 -3.11
N THR A 19 8.09 3.78 -3.08
CA THR A 19 7.52 3.06 -1.94
C THR A 19 8.60 2.51 -1.01
N LYS A 20 9.75 2.09 -1.55
CA LYS A 20 10.90 1.59 -0.79
C LYS A 20 12.11 2.50 -0.99
N PRO A 21 12.83 2.89 0.08
CA PRO A 21 14.02 3.71 -0.08
C PRO A 21 15.17 2.93 -0.73
N LEU A 22 16.00 3.60 -1.51
CA LEU A 22 17.33 3.12 -1.91
C LEU A 22 18.38 3.97 -1.23
N SER A 23 19.45 3.32 -0.72
CA SER A 23 20.52 4.03 -0.02
C SER A 23 21.19 5.02 -0.96
N GLY A 24 21.41 6.25 -0.48
CA GLY A 24 22.03 7.32 -1.26
C GLY A 24 21.19 7.89 -2.41
N GLN A 25 19.94 7.44 -2.59
CA GLN A 25 19.06 7.90 -3.69
C GLN A 25 17.68 8.36 -3.17
N ALA A 26 16.60 8.02 -3.88
CA ALA A 26 15.25 8.42 -3.51
C ALA A 26 14.75 7.72 -2.22
N LYS A 27 14.26 8.54 -1.28
CA LYS A 27 13.60 8.08 -0.05
C LYS A 27 12.14 7.70 -0.32
N SER A 28 11.59 6.75 0.43
CA SER A 28 10.15 6.43 0.40
C SER A 28 9.27 7.67 0.60
N GLY A 29 8.17 7.76 -0.17
CA GLY A 29 7.26 8.90 -0.22
C GLY A 29 7.76 10.07 -1.08
N THR A 30 8.81 9.87 -1.88
CA THR A 30 9.31 10.88 -2.81
C THR A 30 8.73 10.64 -4.21
N LEU A 31 8.38 11.72 -4.90
CA LEU A 31 7.97 11.66 -6.30
C LEU A 31 9.21 11.67 -7.18
N ILE A 32 9.25 10.73 -8.12
CA ILE A 32 10.26 10.64 -9.16
C ILE A 32 9.61 10.79 -10.52
N HIS A 33 10.35 11.33 -11.47
CA HIS A 33 10.00 11.36 -12.89
C HIS A 33 10.98 10.45 -13.62
N VAL A 34 10.47 9.44 -14.32
CA VAL A 34 11.31 8.57 -15.14
C VAL A 34 11.62 9.32 -16.42
N MET A 35 12.90 9.50 -16.71
CA MET A 35 13.40 10.24 -17.86
C MET A 35 13.70 9.31 -19.02
N ASP A 36 14.27 8.13 -18.75
CA ASP A 36 14.64 7.15 -19.76
C ASP A 36 14.70 5.75 -19.15
N THR A 37 14.61 4.72 -19.99
CA THR A 37 14.69 3.32 -19.61
C THR A 37 15.48 2.53 -20.64
N HIS A 38 16.32 1.61 -20.18
CA HIS A 38 17.08 0.72 -21.05
C HIS A 38 16.92 -0.72 -20.61
N GLU A 39 16.48 -1.58 -21.53
CA GLU A 39 16.53 -3.02 -21.32
C GLU A 39 17.92 -3.56 -21.67
N THR A 40 18.47 -4.36 -20.78
CA THR A 40 19.75 -5.05 -20.92
C THR A 40 19.54 -6.54 -20.68
N SER A 41 20.47 -7.39 -21.10
CA SER A 41 20.39 -8.85 -20.86
C SER A 41 20.22 -9.20 -19.38
N ASP A 42 20.72 -8.35 -18.49
CA ASP A 42 20.75 -8.58 -17.04
C ASP A 42 19.58 -7.89 -16.29
N GLY A 43 18.69 -7.22 -17.01
CA GLY A 43 17.52 -6.53 -16.44
C GLY A 43 17.26 -5.17 -17.05
N ILE A 44 16.64 -4.27 -16.28
CA ILE A 44 16.25 -2.93 -16.70
C ILE A 44 17.07 -1.86 -15.97
N THR A 45 17.50 -0.85 -16.69
CA THR A 45 18.08 0.38 -16.14
C THR A 45 17.04 1.48 -16.27
N VAL A 46 16.85 2.26 -15.20
CA VAL A 46 15.87 3.34 -15.15
C VAL A 46 16.58 4.61 -14.71
N ASP A 47 16.54 5.61 -15.59
CA ASP A 47 17.02 6.95 -15.32
C ASP A 47 15.87 7.80 -14.81
N TYR A 48 16.04 8.42 -13.65
CA TYR A 48 14.96 9.16 -13.02
C TYR A 48 15.45 10.43 -12.33
N ARG A 49 14.56 11.42 -12.26
CA ARG A 49 14.76 12.68 -11.54
C ARG A 49 13.87 12.74 -10.32
N VAL A 50 14.44 13.12 -9.18
CA VAL A 50 13.65 13.42 -7.98
C VAL A 50 12.98 14.78 -8.15
N THR A 51 11.64 14.83 -8.18
CA THR A 51 10.88 16.04 -8.54
C THR A 51 11.18 17.23 -7.63
N LYS A 52 11.38 17.00 -6.33
CA LYS A 52 11.60 18.09 -5.36
C LYS A 52 13.02 18.66 -5.38
N THR A 53 14.04 17.83 -5.64
CA THR A 53 15.45 18.25 -5.59
C THR A 53 16.05 18.49 -6.96
N GLY A 54 15.40 18.03 -8.03
CA GLY A 54 15.92 18.09 -9.40
C GLY A 54 17.11 17.16 -9.67
N GLN A 55 17.56 16.40 -8.68
CA GLN A 55 18.70 15.48 -8.81
C GLN A 55 18.32 14.26 -9.66
N ASN A 56 19.21 13.92 -10.60
CA ASN A 56 19.08 12.76 -11.46
C ASN A 56 19.82 11.57 -10.83
N TYR A 57 19.25 10.39 -10.97
CA TYR A 57 19.79 9.13 -10.48
C TYR A 57 19.54 8.03 -11.52
N VAL A 58 20.38 7.01 -11.47
CA VAL A 58 20.27 5.79 -12.27
C VAL A 58 20.09 4.62 -11.33
N VAL A 59 19.16 3.73 -11.64
CA VAL A 59 18.94 2.50 -10.86
C VAL A 59 18.72 1.33 -11.79
N LYS A 60 19.23 0.16 -11.40
CA LYS A 60 19.02 -1.10 -12.11
C LYS A 60 18.07 -1.99 -11.34
N PHE A 61 17.14 -2.62 -12.04
CA PHE A 61 16.27 -3.65 -11.50
C PHE A 61 16.39 -4.92 -12.35
N PRO A 62 16.39 -6.12 -11.74
CA PRO A 62 16.34 -7.38 -12.45
C PRO A 62 15.14 -7.54 -13.39
N THR A 63 13.98 -6.96 -13.03
CA THR A 63 12.74 -7.08 -13.82
C THR A 63 11.86 -5.85 -13.68
N VAL A 64 10.97 -5.61 -14.66
CA VAL A 64 9.89 -4.60 -14.60
C VAL A 64 9.02 -4.77 -13.35
N LYS A 65 8.80 -6.02 -12.92
CA LYS A 65 8.04 -6.33 -11.71
C LYS A 65 8.71 -5.78 -10.45
N GLU A 66 10.04 -5.78 -10.39
CA GLU A 66 10.77 -5.21 -9.26
C GLU A 66 10.74 -3.68 -9.26
N PHE A 67 10.83 -3.06 -10.44
CA PHE A 67 10.57 -1.63 -10.60
C PHE A 67 9.17 -1.24 -10.10
N CYS A 68 8.12 -1.94 -10.53
CA CYS A 68 6.74 -1.72 -10.05
C CYS A 68 6.52 -2.05 -8.56
N LYS A 69 7.42 -2.82 -7.93
CA LYS A 69 7.43 -3.02 -6.47
C LYS A 69 8.13 -1.87 -5.74
N TRP A 70 9.14 -1.27 -6.37
CA TRP A 70 9.90 -0.17 -5.80
C TRP A 70 9.12 1.14 -5.85
N CYS A 71 8.49 1.46 -6.98
CA CYS A 71 7.68 2.66 -7.15
C CYS A 71 6.29 2.34 -7.70
N ARG A 72 5.33 3.24 -7.48
CA ARG A 72 3.94 3.07 -7.94
C ARG A 72 3.45 4.32 -8.66
N PRO A 73 2.71 4.16 -9.77
CA PRO A 73 2.00 5.28 -10.36
C PRO A 73 0.87 5.66 -9.42
N ASP A 74 0.83 6.91 -8.98
CA ASP A 74 -0.29 7.46 -8.21
C ASP A 74 -0.52 8.89 -8.67
N THR A 75 -1.47 9.05 -9.60
CA THR A 75 -1.80 10.33 -10.23
C THR A 75 -2.26 11.37 -9.21
N PHE A 76 -2.94 10.93 -8.13
CA PHE A 76 -3.40 11.85 -7.09
C PHE A 76 -2.22 12.43 -6.31
N ILE A 77 -1.29 11.58 -5.86
CA ILE A 77 -0.07 12.05 -5.19
C ILE A 77 0.78 12.87 -6.16
N ALA A 78 0.90 12.48 -7.42
CA ALA A 78 1.69 13.21 -8.41
C ALA A 78 1.15 14.63 -8.67
N ARG A 79 -0.17 14.81 -8.64
CA ARG A 79 -0.83 16.10 -8.88
C ARG A 79 -0.81 17.03 -7.67
N HIS A 80 -0.84 16.48 -6.46
CA HIS A 80 -0.94 17.25 -5.22
C HIS A 80 0.27 17.05 -4.30
N TYR A 81 1.41 16.67 -4.88
CA TYR A 81 2.63 16.36 -4.14
C TYR A 81 3.07 17.50 -3.22
N ASP A 82 2.94 18.74 -3.70
CA ASP A 82 3.36 19.93 -2.95
C ASP A 82 2.45 20.24 -1.75
N SER A 83 1.20 19.78 -1.79
CA SER A 83 0.23 19.93 -0.69
C SER A 83 0.32 18.82 0.36
N LEU A 84 1.10 17.76 0.10
CA LEU A 84 1.17 16.56 0.93
C LEU A 84 2.54 16.41 1.58
N SER A 85 2.56 16.07 2.88
CA SER A 85 3.83 15.75 3.54
C SER A 85 4.31 14.34 3.19
N LYS A 86 5.64 14.14 3.20
CA LYS A 86 6.26 12.81 3.01
C LYS A 86 5.73 11.77 4.01
N LYS A 87 5.41 12.19 5.24
CA LYS A 87 4.87 11.29 6.28
C LYS A 87 3.49 10.76 5.90
N GLU A 88 2.63 11.62 5.36
CA GLU A 88 1.27 11.26 4.94
C GLU A 88 1.28 10.36 3.71
N ILE A 89 2.10 10.68 2.71
CA ILE A 89 2.29 9.84 1.53
C ILE A 89 2.74 8.43 1.95
N ARG A 90 3.71 8.32 2.87
CA ARG A 90 4.15 7.03 3.41
C ARG A 90 3.04 6.29 4.15
N GLN A 91 2.27 6.98 4.99
CA GLN A 91 1.18 6.38 5.74
C GLN A 91 0.09 5.85 4.79
N TYR A 92 -0.27 6.64 3.79
CA TYR A 92 -1.18 6.25 2.72
C TYR A 92 -0.66 5.00 2.00
N LEU A 93 0.56 5.03 1.47
CA LEU A 93 1.17 3.90 0.77
C LEU A 93 1.23 2.65 1.64
N LYS A 94 1.60 2.79 2.92
CA LYS A 94 1.66 1.68 3.88
C LYS A 94 0.31 1.02 4.06
N ILE A 95 -0.79 1.76 4.01
CA ILE A 95 -2.12 1.22 4.33
C ILE A 95 -2.87 0.76 3.08
N THR A 96 -2.74 1.45 1.95
CA THR A 96 -3.28 0.96 0.66
C THR A 96 -2.54 -0.26 0.15
N SER A 97 -1.25 -0.42 0.43
CA SER A 97 -0.47 -1.60 0.06
C SER A 97 -0.73 -2.84 0.90
N ARG A 98 -1.39 -2.73 2.07
CA ARG A 98 -1.75 -3.90 2.89
C ARG A 98 -2.65 -4.85 2.10
N THR A 99 -2.22 -6.10 2.00
CA THR A 99 -3.02 -7.21 1.47
C THR A 99 -3.83 -7.85 2.60
N PHE A 100 -4.89 -8.57 2.22
CA PHE A 100 -5.69 -9.35 3.16
C PHE A 100 -4.81 -10.32 3.97
N THR A 101 -3.89 -11.02 3.32
CA THR A 101 -2.97 -11.98 3.95
C THR A 101 -2.00 -11.35 4.95
N SER A 102 -1.49 -10.14 4.71
CA SER A 102 -0.50 -9.52 5.60
C SER A 102 -1.13 -8.84 6.82
N PHE A 103 -2.44 -8.55 6.78
CA PHE A 103 -3.12 -7.79 7.83
C PHE A 103 -4.28 -8.56 8.46
N CYS A 104 -5.21 -9.06 7.65
CA CYS A 104 -6.41 -9.72 8.14
C CYS A 104 -6.12 -11.13 8.66
N LEU A 105 -5.29 -11.91 7.95
CA LEU A 105 -5.07 -13.32 8.28
C LEU A 105 -4.46 -13.51 9.69
N PRO A 106 -3.41 -12.79 10.12
CA PRO A 106 -2.90 -12.90 11.49
C PRO A 106 -3.96 -12.53 12.54
N LEU A 107 -4.73 -11.46 12.30
CA LEU A 107 -5.79 -11.01 13.20
C LEU A 107 -6.91 -12.05 13.33
N ILE A 108 -7.34 -12.64 12.21
CA ILE A 108 -8.35 -13.69 12.18
C ILE A 108 -7.85 -14.93 12.91
N VAL A 109 -6.61 -15.38 12.66
CA VAL A 109 -6.04 -16.56 13.32
C VAL A 109 -6.00 -16.38 14.84
N VAL A 110 -5.51 -15.23 15.32
CA VAL A 110 -5.45 -14.94 16.76
C VAL A 110 -6.86 -14.86 17.36
N ALA A 111 -7.80 -14.19 16.69
CA ALA A 111 -9.18 -14.07 17.15
C ALA A 111 -9.87 -15.45 17.23
N LEU A 112 -9.70 -16.30 16.22
CA LEU A 112 -10.25 -17.65 16.20
C LEU A 112 -9.65 -18.52 17.30
N ALA A 113 -8.33 -18.44 17.53
CA ALA A 113 -7.71 -19.18 18.63
C ALA A 113 -8.32 -18.80 19.99
N ILE A 114 -8.52 -17.51 20.25
CA ILE A 114 -9.15 -17.03 21.50
C ILE A 114 -10.60 -17.49 21.60
N ILE A 115 -11.39 -17.33 20.52
CA ILE A 115 -12.81 -17.72 20.49
C ILE A 115 -12.96 -19.21 20.78
N TRP A 116 -12.15 -20.05 20.16
CA TRP A 116 -12.25 -21.50 20.34
C TRP A 116 -11.76 -21.98 21.70
N VAL A 117 -10.71 -21.37 22.25
CA VAL A 117 -10.27 -21.64 23.64
C VAL A 117 -11.39 -21.27 24.62
N LEU A 118 -11.99 -20.09 24.49
CA LEU A 118 -13.10 -19.67 25.35
C LEU A 118 -14.34 -20.55 25.17
N ALA A 119 -14.70 -20.87 23.93
CA ALA A 119 -15.86 -21.70 23.64
C ALA A 119 -15.71 -23.11 24.23
N MET A 120 -14.54 -23.75 24.11
CA MET A 120 -14.32 -25.11 24.62
C MET A 120 -14.12 -25.17 26.14
N VAL A 121 -13.48 -24.17 26.74
CA VAL A 121 -13.15 -24.17 28.17
C VAL A 121 -14.34 -23.69 29.02
N VAL A 122 -15.07 -22.67 28.56
CA VAL A 122 -16.12 -22.00 29.34
C VAL A 122 -17.51 -22.57 29.05
N ILE A 123 -17.84 -22.82 27.77
CA ILE A 123 -19.20 -23.19 27.34
C ILE A 123 -19.17 -24.63 26.84
N LYS A 124 -19.23 -25.60 27.75
CA LYS A 124 -19.15 -27.03 27.38
C LYS A 124 -20.36 -27.48 26.55
N GLY A 125 -20.17 -28.47 25.67
CA GLY A 125 -21.22 -29.11 24.89
C GLY A 125 -21.54 -28.44 23.54
N THR A 126 -22.63 -28.88 22.90
CA THR A 126 -23.08 -28.40 21.57
C THR A 126 -23.34 -26.89 21.52
N VAL A 127 -23.77 -26.29 22.64
CA VAL A 127 -23.98 -24.84 22.75
C VAL A 127 -22.68 -24.05 22.56
N GLY A 128 -21.55 -24.54 23.10
CA GLY A 128 -20.24 -23.92 22.89
C GLY A 128 -19.79 -23.93 21.44
N ILE A 129 -20.08 -25.02 20.72
CA ILE A 129 -19.77 -25.14 19.29
C ILE A 129 -20.57 -24.12 18.48
N ILE A 130 -21.88 -23.99 18.73
CA ILE A 130 -22.74 -23.02 18.05
C ILE A 130 -22.24 -21.58 18.28
N ILE A 131 -21.98 -21.22 19.53
CA ILE A 131 -21.48 -19.89 19.90
C ILE A 131 -20.08 -19.64 19.28
N GLY A 132 -19.20 -20.64 19.30
CA GLY A 132 -17.87 -20.57 18.69
C GLY A 132 -17.93 -20.29 17.19
N VAL A 133 -18.85 -20.94 16.46
CA VAL A 133 -19.05 -20.72 15.02
C VAL A 133 -19.60 -19.32 14.75
N VAL A 134 -20.62 -18.88 15.50
CA VAL A 134 -21.21 -17.53 15.33
C VAL A 134 -20.18 -16.44 15.62
N LEU A 135 -19.41 -16.56 16.70
CA LEU A 135 -18.34 -15.60 17.04
C LEU A 135 -17.21 -15.61 16.01
N SER A 136 -16.87 -16.78 15.46
CA SER A 136 -15.86 -16.90 14.39
C SER A 136 -16.28 -16.12 13.14
N LEU A 137 -17.54 -16.26 12.72
CA LEU A 137 -18.12 -15.49 11.62
C LEU A 137 -18.10 -13.98 11.90
N ALA A 138 -18.54 -13.57 13.10
CA ALA A 138 -18.53 -12.17 13.52
C ALA A 138 -17.12 -11.57 13.51
N ALA A 139 -16.10 -12.32 13.98
CA ALA A 139 -14.72 -11.88 14.00
C ALA A 139 -14.17 -11.66 12.58
N VAL A 140 -14.42 -12.59 11.65
CA VAL A 140 -13.98 -12.45 10.25
C VAL A 140 -14.61 -11.23 9.60
N LEU A 141 -15.93 -11.03 9.77
CA LEU A 141 -16.64 -9.86 9.26
C LEU A 141 -16.11 -8.55 9.86
N GLY A 142 -15.86 -8.52 11.17
CA GLY A 142 -15.29 -7.37 11.87
C GLY A 142 -13.89 -6.99 11.36
N VAL A 143 -13.01 -7.96 11.18
CA VAL A 143 -11.65 -7.72 10.64
C VAL A 143 -11.72 -7.22 9.19
N LEU A 144 -12.61 -7.79 8.37
CA LEU A 144 -12.83 -7.32 7.00
C LEU A 144 -13.37 -5.89 6.94
N TYR A 145 -14.31 -5.56 7.82
CA TYR A 145 -14.86 -4.21 7.94
C TYR A 145 -13.76 -3.21 8.35
N LEU A 146 -13.00 -3.52 9.41
CA LEU A 146 -11.89 -2.66 9.86
C LEU A 146 -10.84 -2.46 8.76
N PHE A 147 -10.53 -3.50 7.99
CA PHE A 147 -9.60 -3.40 6.86
C PHE A 147 -10.09 -2.42 5.79
N LYS A 148 -11.36 -2.48 5.41
CA LYS A 148 -11.96 -1.53 4.44
C LYS A 148 -12.02 -0.11 5.02
N ALA A 149 -12.54 0.03 6.24
CA ALA A 149 -12.69 1.32 6.91
C ALA A 149 -11.35 2.04 7.11
N GLN A 150 -10.27 1.32 7.47
CA GLN A 150 -8.94 1.93 7.58
C GLN A 150 -8.43 2.46 6.23
N LYS A 151 -8.67 1.73 5.14
CA LYS A 151 -8.27 2.18 3.79
C LYS A 151 -9.04 3.41 3.35
N GLU A 152 -10.35 3.42 3.57
CA GLU A 152 -11.22 4.55 3.22
C GLU A 152 -10.91 5.79 4.05
N LYS A 153 -10.80 5.65 5.38
CA LYS A 153 -10.49 6.78 6.28
C LYS A 153 -9.20 7.50 5.89
N ILE A 154 -8.18 6.77 5.45
CA ILE A 154 -6.90 7.37 5.07
C ILE A 154 -6.93 7.98 3.68
N LYS A 155 -7.65 7.36 2.74
CA LYS A 155 -7.95 7.98 1.45
C LYS A 155 -8.68 9.31 1.65
N LEU A 156 -9.77 9.30 2.42
CA LEU A 156 -10.57 10.49 2.73
C LEU A 156 -9.74 11.58 3.41
N LYS A 157 -8.86 11.21 4.35
CA LYS A 157 -7.93 12.16 4.99
C LYS A 157 -6.95 12.80 4.00
N LEU A 158 -6.51 12.05 2.99
CA LEU A 158 -5.64 12.57 1.94
C LEU A 158 -6.42 13.50 0.99
N TYR A 159 -7.63 13.10 0.61
CA TYR A 159 -8.52 13.89 -0.25
C TYR A 159 -9.00 15.18 0.41
N SER A 160 -9.35 15.17 1.70
CA SER A 160 -9.86 16.35 2.41
C SER A 160 -8.82 17.47 2.56
N LYS A 161 -7.53 17.15 2.48
CA LYS A 161 -6.46 18.15 2.47
C LYS A 161 -6.25 18.82 1.12
N VAL A 162 -6.59 18.12 0.05
CA VAL A 162 -6.44 18.60 -1.32
C VAL A 162 -7.69 19.37 -1.77
N ASN A 163 -8.87 18.89 -1.37
CA ASN A 163 -10.11 19.65 -1.52
C ASN A 163 -10.18 20.71 -0.41
N VAL A 164 -9.59 21.87 -0.68
CA VAL A 164 -9.94 23.11 0.02
C VAL A 164 -11.42 23.39 -0.26
N GLY A 165 -12.34 22.90 0.58
CA GLY A 165 -13.75 23.27 0.52
C GLY A 165 -14.80 22.23 0.92
N VAL A 166 -14.47 20.94 1.06
CA VAL A 166 -15.49 19.94 1.47
C VAL A 166 -15.02 19.17 2.69
N SER A 167 -15.46 19.65 3.86
CA SER A 167 -15.41 18.91 5.11
C SER A 167 -16.39 17.74 5.02
N PHE A 168 -15.89 16.54 4.75
CA PHE A 168 -16.67 15.31 4.95
C PHE A 168 -16.87 15.12 6.46
N LYS A 169 -17.98 15.66 6.98
CA LYS A 169 -18.53 15.34 8.30
C LYS A 169 -19.11 13.93 8.29
#